data_AF-A0A957TTH8-F1
#
_entry.id   AF-A0A957TTH8-F1
#
_cell.length_a   1.000
_cell.length_b   1.000
_cell.length_c   1.000
_cell.angle_alpha   90.00
_cell.angle_beta   90.00
_cell.angle_gamma   90.00
#
_symmetry.space_group_name_H-M   'P 1'
#
loop_
_entity.id
_entity.type
_entity.pdbx_description
1 polymer ?
#
loop_
_entity_poly.entity_id
_entity_poly.type
_entity_poly.pdbx_seq_one_letter_code
_entity_poly.pdbx_strand_id
1 'polypeptide(L)'
;MTVHLRTPREAFAAVAWLVCSADKSGSSAEFRFLYEQVQELAIFQGCDRVEFQQLLGTTFSKLFQALPTGELTIPEDQVKSLIAEIRALLSPELQVEAYKMAEALA
;
A
#
# COMPACT_ATOMS: atom_id res chain seq x y z
N MET A 1 9.18 6.11 15.18
CA MET A 1 8.57 4.77 15.11
C MET A 1 8.82 4.22 13.73
N THR A 2 9.10 2.93 13.61
CA THR A 2 9.39 2.29 12.32
C THR A 2 8.20 1.41 11.99
N VAL A 3 7.62 1.59 10.80
CA VAL A 3 6.70 0.60 10.23
C VAL A 3 7.47 -0.71 10.09
N HIS A 4 6.83 -1.87 10.22
CA HIS A 4 7.50 -3.14 9.92
C HIS A 4 6.58 -3.98 9.05
N LEU A 5 6.81 -3.89 7.74
CA LEU A 5 6.17 -4.75 6.75
C LEU A 5 6.85 -6.12 6.77
N ARG A 6 6.06 -7.19 6.64
CA ARG A 6 6.54 -8.58 6.77
C ARG A 6 6.43 -9.39 5.50
N THR A 7 5.54 -8.98 4.59
CA THR A 7 5.28 -9.74 3.37
C THR A 7 5.27 -8.83 2.14
N PRO A 8 5.59 -9.37 0.95
CA PRO A 8 5.43 -8.64 -0.31
C PRO A 8 4.01 -8.11 -0.52
N ARG A 9 2.98 -8.85 -0.06
CA ARG A 9 1.57 -8.44 -0.13
C ARG A 9 1.29 -7.20 0.72
N GLU A 10 1.84 -7.15 1.94
CA GLU A 10 1.77 -5.96 2.79
C GLU A 10 2.49 -4.77 2.15
N ALA A 11 3.60 -5.00 1.43
CA ALA A 11 4.31 -3.94 0.72
C ALA A 11 3.46 -3.33 -0.41
N PHE A 12 2.73 -4.13 -1.18
CA PHE A 12 1.75 -3.60 -2.16
C PHE A 12 0.63 -2.81 -1.49
N ALA A 13 0.04 -3.35 -0.41
CA ALA A 13 -0.97 -2.63 0.35
C ALA A 13 -0.44 -1.29 0.89
N ALA A 14 0.82 -1.23 1.33
CA ALA A 14 1.44 -0.01 1.83
C ALA A 14 1.64 1.05 0.74
N VAL A 15 1.99 0.65 -0.49
CA VAL A 15 2.06 1.56 -1.64
C VAL A 15 0.69 2.16 -1.94
N ALA A 16 -0.35 1.34 -2.01
CA ALA A 16 -1.71 1.82 -2.24
C ALA A 16 -2.16 2.83 -1.17
N TRP A 17 -1.88 2.53 0.11
CA TRP A 17 -2.18 3.44 1.20
C TRP A 17 -1.46 4.79 1.07
N LEU A 18 -0.18 4.78 0.70
CA LEU A 18 0.60 6.01 0.52
C LEU A 18 0.01 6.90 -0.56
N VAL A 19 -0.38 6.33 -1.71
CA VAL A 19 -0.95 7.09 -2.83
C VAL A 19 -2.30 7.69 -2.45
N CYS A 20 -3.24 6.86 -1.96
CA CYS A 20 -4.56 7.35 -1.53
C CYS A 20 -4.46 8.39 -0.40
N SER A 21 -3.49 8.25 0.50
CA SER A 21 -3.28 9.20 1.60
C SER A 21 -2.70 10.53 1.12
N ALA A 22 -1.93 10.52 0.03
CA ALA A 22 -1.35 11.73 -0.55
C ALA A 22 -2.40 12.59 -1.24
N ASP A 23 -3.38 11.98 -1.93
CA ASP A 23 -4.43 12.72 -2.65
C ASP A 23 -5.55 13.25 -1.73
N LYS A 24 -5.59 12.85 -0.45
CA LYS A 24 -6.65 13.18 0.53
C LYS A 24 -8.06 12.84 0.07
N SER A 25 -8.20 12.11 -1.03
CA SER A 25 -9.46 11.71 -1.63
C SER A 25 -9.41 10.20 -1.75
N GLY A 26 -10.13 9.50 -0.87
CA GLY A 26 -10.40 8.08 -1.05
C GLY A 26 -11.56 7.95 -2.01
N SER A 27 -11.31 8.05 -3.31
CA SER A 27 -12.40 8.08 -4.29
C SER A 27 -13.01 6.67 -4.45
N SER A 28 -14.30 6.60 -4.77
CA SER A 28 -14.93 5.31 -5.08
C SER A 28 -14.28 4.60 -6.26
N ALA A 29 -13.57 5.34 -7.12
CA ALA A 29 -12.82 4.80 -8.25
C ALA A 29 -11.53 4.10 -7.81
N GLU A 30 -10.76 4.68 -6.89
CA GLU A 30 -9.55 4.05 -6.31
C GLU A 30 -9.90 2.79 -5.53
N PHE A 31 -10.96 2.85 -4.73
CA PHE A 31 -11.45 1.68 -4.01
C PHE A 31 -11.82 0.58 -5.01
N ARG A 32 -12.54 0.92 -6.08
CA ARG A 32 -12.88 -0.05 -7.13
C ARG A 32 -11.62 -0.63 -7.78
N PHE A 33 -10.65 0.21 -8.14
CA PHE A 33 -9.38 -0.23 -8.73
C PHE A 33 -8.63 -1.22 -7.83
N LEU A 34 -8.62 -1.01 -6.51
CA LEU A 34 -8.00 -1.94 -5.56
C LEU A 34 -8.64 -3.34 -5.60
N TYR A 35 -9.97 -3.44 -5.65
CA TYR A 35 -10.64 -4.74 -5.66
C TYR A 35 -10.77 -5.38 -7.03
N GLU A 36 -10.82 -4.60 -8.11
CA GLU A 36 -11.02 -5.11 -9.47
C GLU A 36 -9.72 -5.33 -10.24
N GLN A 37 -8.64 -4.61 -9.93
CA GLN A 37 -7.37 -4.74 -10.65
C GLN A 37 -6.24 -5.20 -9.73
N VAL A 38 -6.07 -4.56 -8.56
CA VAL A 38 -4.95 -4.91 -7.68
C VAL A 38 -5.11 -6.30 -7.10
N GLN A 39 -6.34 -6.70 -6.72
CA GLN A 39 -6.61 -8.06 -6.24
C GLN A 39 -6.28 -9.14 -7.30
N GLU A 40 -6.33 -8.81 -8.59
CA GLU A 40 -6.06 -9.77 -9.67
C GLU A 40 -4.56 -9.99 -9.94
N LEU A 41 -3.67 -9.19 -9.34
CA LEU A 41 -2.24 -9.36 -9.50
C LEU A 41 -1.78 -10.73 -8.98
N ALA A 42 -0.81 -11.33 -9.68
CA ALA A 42 -0.28 -12.66 -9.36
C ALA A 42 0.18 -12.80 -7.89
N ILE A 43 0.63 -11.72 -7.27
CA ILE A 43 1.04 -11.70 -5.87
C ILE A 43 -0.12 -12.01 -4.90
N PHE A 44 -1.35 -11.71 -5.29
CA PHE A 44 -2.58 -11.99 -4.55
C PHE A 44 -3.30 -13.23 -5.07
N GLN A 45 -2.67 -14.04 -5.94
CA GLN A 45 -3.25 -15.31 -6.36
C GLN A 45 -3.58 -16.18 -5.14
N GLY A 46 -4.80 -16.70 -5.11
CA GLY A 46 -5.33 -17.49 -4.00
C GLY A 46 -5.75 -16.68 -2.77
N CYS A 47 -5.71 -15.35 -2.84
CA CYS A 47 -6.28 -14.45 -1.84
C CYS A 47 -7.73 -14.15 -2.23
N ASP A 48 -8.69 -14.60 -1.43
CA ASP A 48 -10.08 -14.23 -1.68
C ASP A 48 -10.35 -12.76 -1.33
N ARG A 49 -11.55 -12.26 -1.67
CA ARG A 49 -11.91 -10.86 -1.44
C ARG A 49 -11.90 -10.47 0.04
N VAL A 50 -12.29 -11.39 0.92
CA VAL A 50 -12.34 -11.14 2.36
C VAL A 50 -10.92 -11.06 2.92
N GLU A 51 -10.05 -11.99 2.53
CA GLU A 51 -8.64 -11.99 2.90
C GLU A 51 -7.92 -10.75 2.38
N PHE A 52 -8.18 -10.35 1.13
CA PHE A 52 -7.60 -9.14 0.55
C PHE A 52 -8.05 -7.88 1.29
N GLN A 53 -9.34 -7.77 1.63
CA GLN A 53 -9.87 -6.68 2.44
C GLN A 53 -9.23 -6.65 3.84
N GLN A 54 -9.07 -7.81 4.48
CA GLN A 54 -8.40 -7.91 5.79
C GLN A 54 -6.92 -7.51 5.70
N LEU A 55 -6.22 -7.91 4.64
CA LEU A 55 -4.84 -7.52 4.40
C LEU A 55 -4.72 -6.00 4.26
N LEU A 56 -5.57 -5.36 3.44
CA LEU A 56 -5.59 -3.91 3.29
C LEU A 56 -5.89 -3.25 4.65
N GLY A 57 -6.96 -3.65 5.33
CA GLY A 57 -7.36 -3.06 6.60
C GLY A 57 -6.30 -3.18 7.70
N THR A 58 -5.66 -4.34 7.82
CA THR A 58 -4.58 -4.57 8.81
C THR A 58 -3.33 -3.78 8.45
N THR A 59 -2.93 -3.74 7.18
CA THR A 59 -1.77 -2.96 6.74
C THR A 59 -2.02 -1.47 6.95
N PHE A 60 -3.19 -0.98 6.57
CA PHE A 60 -3.55 0.44 6.70
C PHE A 60 -3.61 0.85 8.18
N SER A 61 -4.15 -0.01 9.05
CA SER A 61 -4.16 0.23 10.49
C SER A 61 -2.75 0.30 11.07
N LYS A 62 -1.85 -0.59 10.65
CA LYS A 62 -0.42 -0.56 11.07
C LYS A 62 0.23 0.75 10.64
N LEU A 63 0.02 1.17 9.39
CA LEU A 63 0.58 2.41 8.85
C LEU A 63 0.01 3.64 9.55
N PHE A 64 -1.31 3.69 9.76
CA PHE A 64 -1.99 4.78 10.43
C PHE A 64 -1.54 4.96 11.88
N GLN A 65 -1.26 3.86 12.60
CA GLN A 65 -0.75 3.89 13.97
C GLN A 65 0.75 4.23 14.04
N ALA A 66 1.52 3.82 13.03
CA ALA A 66 2.96 4.00 13.01
C ALA A 66 3.40 5.38 12.51
N LEU A 67 2.62 5.96 11.60
CA LEU A 67 2.87 7.25 11.00
C LEU A 67 2.01 8.32 11.70
N PRO A 68 2.53 9.53 11.95
CA PRO A 68 1.78 10.62 12.56
C PRO A 68 0.73 11.13 11.57
N THR A 69 -0.42 10.47 11.53
CA THR A 69 -1.57 10.79 10.67
C THR A 69 -2.44 11.92 11.23
N GLY A 70 -2.07 12.48 12.39
CA GLY A 70 -2.69 13.66 12.97
C GLY A 70 -2.30 14.98 12.29
N GLU A 71 -1.26 14.97 11.46
CA GLU A 71 -0.85 16.11 10.63
C GLU A 71 -1.31 15.89 9.18
N LEU A 72 -1.67 16.98 8.50
CA LEU A 72 -2.21 16.99 7.12
C LEU A 72 -1.26 16.41 6.05
N THR A 73 -0.06 15.98 6.44
CA THR A 73 1.04 15.57 5.57
C THR A 73 1.94 14.57 6.32
N ILE A 74 2.30 13.46 5.67
CA ILE A 74 3.30 12.52 6.19
C ILE A 74 4.70 13.12 5.96
N PRO A 75 5.58 13.16 6.98
CA PRO A 75 6.95 13.66 6.82
C PRO A 75 7.76 12.91 5.76
N GLU A 76 8.56 13.64 4.97
CA GLU A 76 9.32 13.09 3.83
C GLU A 76 10.31 11.99 4.24
N ASP A 77 10.95 12.13 5.40
CA ASP A 77 11.86 11.14 5.97
C ASP A 77 11.15 9.81 6.28
N GLN A 78 9.90 9.87 6.75
CA GLN A 78 9.09 8.68 6.99
C GLN A 78 8.62 8.02 5.69
N VAL A 79 8.25 8.81 4.68
CA VAL A 79 7.94 8.30 3.33
C VAL A 79 9.15 7.57 2.75
N LYS A 80 10.36 8.17 2.83
CA LYS A 80 11.60 7.54 2.37
C LYS A 80 11.90 6.24 3.11
N SER A 81 11.71 6.22 4.42
CA SER A 81 11.89 5.01 5.24
C SER A 81 10.93 3.89 4.81
N LEU A 82 9.65 4.20 4.62
CA LEU A 82 8.66 3.24 4.19
C LEU A 82 8.93 2.70 2.77
N ILE A 83 9.33 3.57 1.84
CA ILE A 83 9.75 3.16 0.49
C ILE A 83 10.95 2.21 0.56
N ALA A 84 11.92 2.46 1.45
CA ALA A 84 13.05 1.56 1.63
C ALA A 84 12.63 0.18 2.13
N GLU A 85 11.68 0.09 3.08
CA GLU A 85 11.14 -1.19 3.54
C GLU A 85 10.37 -1.93 2.44
N ILE A 86 9.53 -1.23 1.68
CA ILE A 86 8.80 -1.79 0.54
C ILE A 86 9.78 -2.40 -0.46
N ARG A 87 10.83 -1.66 -0.85
CA ARG A 87 11.83 -2.15 -1.80
C ARG A 87 12.65 -3.31 -1.26
N ALA A 88 12.87 -3.41 0.05
CA ALA A 88 13.55 -4.54 0.65
C ALA A 88 12.72 -5.83 0.61
N LEU A 89 11.39 -5.73 0.54
CA LEU A 89 10.48 -6.87 0.48
C LEU A 89 10.09 -7.30 -0.94
N LEU A 90 10.23 -6.41 -1.92
CA LEU A 90 9.83 -6.66 -3.29
C LEU A 90 11.03 -7.02 -4.16
N SER A 91 10.90 -8.09 -4.96
CA SER A 91 11.83 -8.35 -6.06
C SER A 91 11.79 -7.22 -7.09
N PRO A 92 12.83 -7.04 -7.93
CA PRO A 92 12.84 -5.98 -8.95
C PRO A 92 11.59 -5.98 -9.85
N GLU A 93 11.08 -7.16 -10.22
CA GLU A 93 9.88 -7.30 -11.03
C GLU A 93 8.64 -6.81 -10.27
N LEU A 94 8.52 -7.18 -8.99
CA LEU A 94 7.43 -6.73 -8.13
C LEU A 94 7.51 -5.23 -7.81
N GLN A 95 8.70 -4.63 -7.77
CA GLN A 95 8.85 -3.19 -7.64
C GLN A 95 8.27 -2.45 -8.85
N VAL A 96 8.46 -2.98 -10.06
CA VAL A 96 7.87 -2.42 -11.28
C VAL A 96 6.35 -2.52 -11.24
N GLU A 97 5.79 -3.66 -10.84
CA GLU A 97 4.35 -3.82 -10.71
C GLU A 97 3.75 -2.90 -9.63
N ALA A 98 4.42 -2.76 -8.49
CA ALA A 98 4.01 -1.82 -7.44
C ALA A 98 4.05 -0.37 -7.93
N TYR A 99 5.03 0.00 -8.77
CA TYR A 99 5.11 1.33 -9.38
C TYR A 99 3.96 1.58 -10.37
N LYS A 100 3.65 0.63 -11.26
CA LYS A 100 2.51 0.73 -12.17
C LYS A 100 1.18 0.88 -11.42
N MET A 101 1.01 0.12 -10.34
CA MET A 101 -0.15 0.24 -9.47
C MET A 101 -0.24 1.63 -8.85
N ALA A 102 0.88 2.19 -8.38
CA ALA A 102 0.92 3.53 -7.82
C ALA A 102 0.54 4.61 -8.84
N GLU A 103 1.06 4.52 -10.07
CA GLU A 103 0.70 5.44 -11.16
C GLU A 103 -0.77 5.36 -11.55
N ALA A 104 -1.38 4.17 -11.49
CA ALA A 104 -2.80 3.99 -11.81
C ALA A 104 -3.75 4.48 -10.70
N LEU A 105 -3.23 4.66 -9.48
CA LEU A 105 -3.98 5.16 -8.32
C LEU A 105 -3.87 6.69 -8.14
N ALA A 106 -2.87 7.34 -8.75
CA ALA A 106 -2.62 8.78 -8.67
C ALA A 106 -3.30 9.55 -9.82
#